data_AF-J9SAH0-F1
#
_entry.id   AF-J9SAH0-F1
#
_cell.length_a   1.000
_cell.length_b   1.000
_cell.length_c   1.000
_cell.angle_alpha   90.00
_cell.angle_beta   90.00
_cell.angle_gamma   90.00
#
_symmetry.space_group_name_H-M   'P 1'
#
loop_
_entity.id
_entity.type
_entity.pdbx_description
1 polymer ?
#
loop_
_entity_poly.entity_id
_entity_poly.type
_entity_poly.pdbx_seq_one_letter_code
_entity_poly.pdbx_strand_id
1 'polypeptide(L)' 'MTDDDRRILDFAGLRWHHSGNQADAIRAQFDMTVTRFHQRVNTLLDDPEALAYAPQLVNRLRRIRSTRAQRRSRP' A
#
# COMPACT_ATOMS: atom_id res chain seq x y z
N MET A 1 12.62 2.63 -7.32
CA MET A 1 12.14 1.64 -6.34
C MET A 1 13.30 0.94 -5.62
N THR A 2 13.31 0.93 -4.29
CA THR A 2 14.31 0.23 -3.44
C THR A 2 13.86 -1.19 -3.07
N ASP A 3 14.70 -1.97 -2.37
CA ASP A 3 14.31 -3.29 -1.85
C ASP A 3 13.23 -3.16 -0.76
N ASP A 4 13.35 -2.18 0.13
CA ASP A 4 12.32 -1.85 1.12
C ASP A 4 10.98 -1.51 0.47
N ASP A 5 11.00 -0.83 -0.68
CA ASP A 5 9.77 -0.51 -1.42
C ASP A 5 9.06 -1.76 -1.92
N ARG A 6 9.82 -2.76 -2.39
CA ARG A 6 9.26 -4.05 -2.80
C ARG A 6 8.63 -4.76 -1.60
N ARG A 7 9.33 -4.79 -0.46
CA ARG A 7 8.81 -5.36 0.79
C ARG A 7 7.52 -4.67 1.25
N ILE A 8 7.47 -3.34 1.17
CA ILE A 8 6.28 -2.54 1.50
C ILE A 8 5.11 -2.92 0.57
N LEU A 9 5.37 -3.04 -0.72
CA LEU A 9 4.35 -3.40 -1.71
C LEU A 9 3.83 -4.82 -1.47
N ASP A 10 4.72 -5.79 -1.29
CA ASP A 10 4.36 -7.19 -1.02
C ASP A 10 3.54 -7.31 0.26
N PHE A 11 3.94 -6.60 1.33
CA PHE A 11 3.20 -6.55 2.58
C PHE A 11 1.81 -5.92 2.43
N ALA A 12 1.68 -4.87 1.61
CA ALA A 12 0.40 -4.24 1.31
C ALA A 12 -0.56 -5.18 0.54
N GLY A 13 -0.03 -6.21 -0.14
CA GLY A 13 -0.81 -7.24 -0.82
C GLY A 13 -1.35 -8.35 0.08
N LEU A 14 -0.87 -8.47 1.32
CA LEU A 14 -1.31 -9.51 2.26
C LEU A 14 -2.77 -9.34 2.68
N ARG A 15 -3.42 -10.46 2.99
CA ARG A 15 -4.80 -10.48 3.48
C ARG A 15 -4.82 -10.24 5.00
N TRP A 16 -5.16 -9.02 5.38
CA TRP A 16 -5.34 -8.63 6.78
C TRP A 16 -6.77 -8.87 7.24
N HIS A 17 -6.96 -9.75 8.22
CA HIS A 17 -8.29 -10.07 8.78
C HIS A 17 -8.75 -9.07 9.84
N HIS A 18 -7.83 -8.46 10.59
CA HIS A 18 -8.12 -7.48 11.63
C HIS A 18 -7.20 -6.27 11.49
N SER A 19 -7.77 -5.06 11.39
CA SER A 19 -7.00 -3.82 11.19
C SER A 19 -6.00 -3.52 12.31
N GLY A 20 -6.26 -4.00 13.54
CA GLY A 20 -5.31 -3.90 14.68
C GLY A 20 -4.01 -4.65 14.42
N ASN A 21 -4.09 -5.91 13.97
CA ASN A 21 -2.91 -6.74 13.70
C ASN A 21 -2.05 -6.18 12.57
N GLN A 22 -2.66 -5.49 11.60
CA GLN A 22 -1.91 -4.84 10.51
C GLN A 22 -1.09 -3.65 11.01
N ALA A 23 -1.67 -2.80 11.87
CA ALA A 23 -0.98 -1.61 12.37
C ALA A 23 0.27 -1.97 13.17
N ASP A 24 0.17 -2.97 14.04
CA ASP A 24 1.29 -3.42 14.86
C ASP A 24 2.34 -4.17 14.03
N ALA A 25 1.92 -4.97 13.04
CA ALA A 25 2.84 -5.62 12.12
C ALA A 25 3.61 -4.60 11.25
N ILE A 26 2.96 -3.51 10.81
CA ILE A 26 3.63 -2.42 10.08
C ILE A 26 4.73 -1.81 10.96
N ARG A 27 4.40 -1.48 12.22
CA ARG A 27 5.37 -0.89 13.15
C ARG A 27 6.52 -1.86 13.43
N ALA A 28 6.22 -3.13 13.68
CA ALA A 28 7.23 -4.13 14.01
C ALA A 28 8.18 -4.44 12.84
N GLN A 29 7.68 -4.44 11.59
CA GLN A 29 8.48 -4.85 10.43
C GLN A 29 9.21 -3.69 9.74
N PHE A 30 8.66 -2.49 9.78
CA PHE A 30 9.16 -1.34 9.02
C PHE A 30 9.54 -0.13 9.88
N ASP A 31 9.41 -0.25 11.21
CA ASP A 31 9.69 0.82 12.18
C ASP A 31 9.05 2.17 11.81
N MET A 32 7.84 2.10 11.24
CA MET A 32 7.13 3.29 10.77
C MET A 32 5.68 3.30 11.20
N THR A 33 5.11 4.50 11.19
CA THR A 33 3.69 4.68 11.46
C THR A 33 2.84 4.16 10.30
N VAL A 34 1.63 3.70 10.61
CA VAL A 34 0.65 3.23 9.63
C VAL A 34 0.36 4.28 8.55
N THR A 35 0.31 5.55 8.95
CA THR A 35 0.14 6.68 8.02
C THR A 35 1.30 6.77 7.04
N ARG A 36 2.55 6.71 7.52
CA ARG A 36 3.74 6.78 6.67
C ARG A 36 3.83 5.58 5.73
N PHE A 37 3.46 4.40 6.21
CA PHE A 37 3.36 3.20 5.38
C PHE A 37 2.38 3.39 4.22
N HIS A 38 1.15 3.83 4.49
CA HIS A 38 0.17 4.06 3.42
C HIS A 38 0.54 5.19 2.47
N GLN A 39 1.22 6.24 2.96
CA GLN A 39 1.79 7.27 2.10
C GLN A 39 2.83 6.69 1.16
N ARG A 40 3.75 5.86 1.68
CA ARG A 40 4.78 5.22 0.85
C ARG A 40 4.16 4.29 -0.19
N VAL A 41 3.20 3.46 0.20
CA VAL A 41 2.44 2.61 -0.74
C VAL A 41 1.82 3.49 -1.83
N ASN A 42 1.14 4.58 -1.49
CA ASN A 42 0.52 5.46 -2.49
C ASN A 42 1.52 6.04 -3.48
N THR A 43 2.72 6.44 -3.03
CA THR A 43 3.79 6.90 -3.92
C THR A 43 4.26 5.79 -4.85
N LEU A 44 4.46 4.57 -4.33
CA LEU A 44 4.86 3.42 -5.13
C LEU A 44 3.81 3.03 -6.15
N LEU A 45 2.51 3.26 -5.87
CA LEU A 45 1.48 3.03 -6.86
C LEU A 45 1.64 3.91 -8.09
N ASP A 46 2.31 5.07 -8.03
CA ASP A 46 2.51 5.93 -9.20
C ASP A 46 3.90 5.71 -9.86
N ASP A 47 4.76 4.87 -9.28
CA ASP A 47 6.10 4.53 -9.79
C ASP A 47 6.02 3.44 -10.90
N PRO A 48 6.57 3.68 -12.12
CA PRO A 48 6.61 2.67 -13.17
C PRO A 48 7.42 1.42 -12.78
N GLU A 49 8.42 1.52 -11.91
CA GLU A 49 9.20 0.37 -11.46
C GLU A 49 8.37 -0.58 -10.58
N ALA A 50 7.48 -0.03 -9.74
CA ALA A 50 6.56 -0.84 -8.95
C ALA A 50 5.56 -1.57 -9.85
N LEU A 51 5.10 -0.92 -10.91
CA LEU A 51 4.23 -1.54 -11.91
C LEU A 51 4.94 -2.68 -12.66
N ALA A 52 6.23 -2.53 -12.97
CA ALA A 52 7.03 -3.59 -13.58
C ALA A 52 7.27 -4.78 -12.63
N TYR A 53 7.45 -4.52 -11.33
CA TYR A 53 7.68 -5.56 -10.33
C TYR A 53 6.44 -6.39 -10.02
N ALA A 54 5.30 -5.75 -9.72
CA ALA A 54 4.06 -6.45 -9.34
C ALA A 54 2.82 -5.84 -10.00
N PRO A 55 2.65 -5.97 -11.32
CA PRO A 55 1.63 -5.24 -12.08
C PRO A 55 0.20 -5.51 -11.60
N GLN A 56 -0.12 -6.76 -11.25
CA GLN A 56 -1.45 -7.14 -10.76
C GLN A 56 -1.76 -6.51 -9.39
N LEU A 57 -0.78 -6.53 -8.49
CA LEU A 57 -0.91 -5.96 -7.14
C LEU A 57 -1.05 -4.44 -7.20
N VAL A 58 -0.18 -3.77 -7.97
CA VAL A 58 -0.23 -2.31 -8.15
C VAL A 58 -1.58 -1.88 -8.75
N ASN A 59 -2.05 -2.54 -9.81
CA ASN A 59 -3.34 -2.20 -10.42
C ASN A 59 -4.52 -2.43 -9.47
N ARG A 60 -4.50 -3.51 -8.67
CA ARG A 60 -5.52 -3.75 -7.64
C ARG A 60 -5.53 -2.63 -6.59
N LEU A 61 -4.37 -2.26 -6.08
CA LEU A 61 -4.25 -1.19 -5.08
C LEU A 61 -4.63 0.18 -5.65
N ARG A 62 -4.25 0.50 -6.91
CA ARG A 62 -4.70 1.70 -7.64
C ARG A 62 -6.23 1.77 -7.73
N ARG A 63 -6.88 0.65 -8.04
CA ARG A 63 -8.35 0.58 -8.11
C ARG A 63 -8.99 0.85 -6.74
N ILE A 64 -8.48 0.22 -5.68
CA ILE A 64 -8.95 0.46 -4.30
C ILE A 64 -8.79 1.94 -3.92
N ARG A 65 -7.66 2.56 -4.24
CA ARG A 65 -7.41 4.00 -4.03
C ARG A 65 -8.44 4.86 -4.74
N SER A 66 -8.69 4.59 -6.02
CA SER A 66 -9.68 5.33 -6.82
C SER A 66 -11.10 5.20 -6.27
N THR A 67 -11.52 4.01 -5.83
CA THR A 67 -12.83 3.81 -5.20
C THR A 67 -12.97 4.59 -3.89
N ARG A 68 -11.91 4.67 -3.07
CA ARG A 68 -11.90 5.49 -1.85
C ARG A 68 -11.98 6.98 -2.15
N ALA A 69 -11.29 7.45 -3.19
CA ALA A 69 -11.35 8.84 -3.64
C ALA A 69 -12.77 9.21 -4.09
N GLN A 70 -13.39 8.40 -4.95
CA GLN A 70 -14.76 8.61 -5.43
C GLN A 70 -15.80 8.67 -4.29
N ARG A 71 -15.62 7.89 -3.22
CA ARG A 71 -16.49 7.96 -2.03
C ARG A 71 -16.37 9.28 -1.25
N ARG A 72 -15.22 9.96 -1.31
CA ARG A 72 -15.01 11.26 -0.65
C ARG A 72 -15.48 12.45 -1.50
N SER A 73 -15.60 12.25 -2.81
CA SER A 73 -15.97 13.31 -3.77
C SER A 73 -17.46 13.40 -4.06
N ARG A 74 -18.31 12.64 -3.35
CA ARG A 74 -19.76 12.64 -3.54
C ARG A 74 -20.38 13.70 -2.59
N PRO A 75 -21.05 14.75 -3.11
CA PRO A 75 -21.71 15.77 -2.30
C PRO A 75 -22.91 15.21 -1.53
#